data_AF-A0A7G5LGS5-F1
#
_entry.id   AF-A0A7G5LGS5-F1
#
_cell.length_a   1.000
_cell.length_b   1.000
_cell.length_c   1.000
_cell.angle_alpha   90.00
_cell.angle_beta   90.00
_cell.angle_gamma   90.00
#
_symmetry.space_group_name_H-M   'P 1'
#
loop_
_entity.id
_entity.type
_entity.pdbx_description
1 polymer ?
#
loop_
_entity_poly.entity_id
_entity_poly.type
_entity_poly.pdbx_seq_one_letter_code
_entity_poly.pdbx_strand_id
1 'polypeptide(L)'
;MLAPLRSRIVQRAVLEALETVPGLSCYFQNPNSFGGIKKQKDGLAAVPAAVQAVLMAIGNGATHVAFADIRAFFTKIPKPHVTDIISKVTEDPEFVVLFEDAIRLELSNMADLKEKAQAFPIESIGVAQGNSLSPLLGNILLHDFDRRMNEGDCVCVRYIDDFIILAPSAAAANARMRLAIGILHDFGMTLSEEKSSKEPLRVSDKFEWLGIEFNNGFIRPSAKAITRLEQNVQKRFNESAKVMRETKKGEAIPRKYSLIATISRTDSIIRGWGKHYRFCNDDALFDRVDDRMARLVGAFLGEYRAIKARRDAKDAASLLGVEEFARYQRRPLVWPRKGG
;
A
#
# COMPACT_ATOMS: atom_id res chain seq x y z
N MET A 1 -0.05 -15.30 9.14
CA MET A 1 0.96 -14.78 10.11
C MET A 1 2.08 -14.08 9.31
N LEU A 2 2.72 -13.00 9.76
CA LEU A 2 3.83 -12.38 8.99
C LEU A 2 5.01 -13.37 8.93
N ALA A 3 5.63 -13.56 7.77
CA ALA A 3 6.82 -14.40 7.63
C ALA A 3 7.92 -13.94 8.63
N PRO A 4 8.64 -14.87 9.30
CA PRO A 4 9.71 -14.52 10.23
C PRO A 4 10.70 -13.55 9.58
N LEU A 5 11.28 -12.63 10.37
CA LEU A 5 12.26 -11.65 9.86
C LEU A 5 13.39 -12.32 9.07
N ARG A 6 13.89 -13.46 9.55
CA ARG A 6 14.93 -14.26 8.87
C ARG A 6 14.50 -14.69 7.47
N SER A 7 13.29 -15.22 7.32
CA SER A 7 12.75 -15.62 6.02
C SER A 7 12.64 -14.42 5.07
N ARG A 8 12.20 -13.26 5.57
CA ARG A 8 12.11 -12.03 4.77
C ARG A 8 13.48 -11.52 4.29
N ILE A 9 14.52 -11.69 5.10
CA ILE A 9 15.90 -11.35 4.71
C ILE A 9 16.34 -12.26 3.56
N VAL A 10 16.14 -13.58 3.69
CA VAL A 10 16.49 -14.55 2.62
C VAL A 10 15.71 -14.25 1.35
N GLN A 11 14.40 -14.06 1.43
CA GLN A 11 13.55 -13.72 0.28
C GLN A 11 13.99 -12.43 -0.40
N ARG A 12 14.43 -11.43 0.37
CA ARG A 12 14.95 -10.18 -0.19
C ARG A 12 16.29 -10.39 -0.88
N ALA A 13 17.18 -11.18 -0.29
CA ALA A 13 18.48 -11.52 -0.89
C ALA A 13 18.31 -12.31 -2.20
N VAL A 14 17.38 -13.29 -2.23
CA VAL A 14 17.05 -14.04 -3.45
C VAL A 14 16.51 -13.09 -4.54
N LEU A 15 15.61 -12.18 -4.21
CA LEU A 15 15.11 -11.18 -5.16
C LEU A 15 16.25 -10.32 -5.72
N GLU A 16 17.12 -9.82 -4.85
CA GLU A 16 18.26 -8.99 -5.27
C GLU A 16 19.26 -9.76 -6.13
N ALA A 17 19.47 -11.05 -5.87
CA ALA A 17 20.26 -11.91 -6.75
C ALA A 17 19.60 -12.06 -8.13
N LEU A 18 18.30 -12.36 -8.18
CA LEU A 18 17.54 -12.48 -9.44
C LEU A 18 17.54 -11.17 -10.25
N GLU A 19 17.50 -10.00 -9.60
CA GLU A 19 17.63 -8.68 -10.25
C GLU A 19 18.95 -8.53 -11.03
N THR A 20 20.01 -9.25 -10.65
CA THR A 20 21.33 -9.17 -11.32
C THR A 20 21.46 -10.08 -12.54
N VAL A 21 20.54 -11.02 -12.74
CA VAL A 21 20.60 -12.00 -13.83
C VAL A 21 20.07 -11.37 -15.13
N PRO A 22 20.92 -11.18 -16.17
CA PRO A 22 20.50 -10.46 -17.37
C PRO A 22 19.30 -11.07 -18.09
N GLY A 23 19.20 -12.40 -18.10
CA GLY A 23 18.08 -13.13 -18.73
C GLY A 23 16.72 -12.93 -18.04
N LEU A 24 16.69 -12.37 -16.83
CA LEU A 24 15.45 -12.04 -16.11
C LEU A 24 15.08 -10.56 -16.20
N SER A 25 15.91 -9.73 -16.83
CA SER A 25 15.74 -8.27 -16.87
C SER A 25 14.38 -7.83 -17.41
N CYS A 26 13.81 -8.55 -18.40
CA CYS A 26 12.50 -8.26 -18.97
C CYS A 26 11.35 -8.33 -17.95
N TYR A 27 11.47 -9.15 -16.90
CA TYR A 27 10.46 -9.27 -15.84
C TYR A 27 10.53 -8.14 -14.81
N PHE A 28 11.68 -7.45 -14.74
CA PHE A 28 11.88 -6.26 -13.92
C PHE A 28 11.68 -4.96 -14.69
N GLN A 29 11.85 -4.98 -16.01
CA GLN A 29 11.84 -3.81 -16.89
C GLN A 29 10.75 -3.96 -17.96
N ASN A 30 9.50 -4.08 -17.52
CA ASN A 30 8.35 -4.11 -18.41
C ASN A 30 7.76 -2.69 -18.54
N PRO A 31 7.63 -2.12 -19.74
CA PRO A 31 7.13 -0.76 -19.93
C PRO A 31 5.65 -0.58 -19.54
N ASN A 32 4.90 -1.67 -19.45
CA ASN A 32 3.46 -1.68 -19.21
C ASN A 32 3.06 -2.27 -17.85
N SER A 33 4.03 -2.74 -17.05
CA SER A 33 3.79 -3.20 -15.68
C SER A 33 4.57 -2.34 -14.70
N PHE A 34 3.89 -1.81 -13.67
CA PHE A 34 4.46 -0.86 -12.71
C PHE A 34 4.45 -1.38 -11.27
N GLY A 35 3.90 -2.58 -11.06
CA GLY A 35 3.72 -3.18 -9.75
C GLY A 35 4.96 -3.93 -9.26
N GLY A 36 5.41 -3.62 -8.04
CA GLY A 36 6.50 -4.38 -7.38
C GLY A 36 7.89 -4.21 -7.98
N ILE A 37 8.08 -3.23 -8.85
CA ILE A 37 9.36 -2.91 -9.48
C ILE A 37 10.10 -1.87 -8.62
N LYS A 38 11.43 -1.99 -8.57
CA LYS A 38 12.30 -1.08 -7.84
C LYS A 38 12.21 0.33 -8.42
N LYS A 39 12.16 1.35 -7.55
CA LYS A 39 12.19 2.74 -8.00
C LYS A 39 13.52 3.02 -8.70
N GLN A 40 13.48 3.47 -9.94
CA GLN A 40 14.63 4.13 -10.56
C GLN A 40 14.87 5.47 -9.83
N LYS A 41 16.14 5.84 -9.60
CA LYS A 41 16.51 6.94 -8.70
C LYS A 41 15.90 8.29 -9.09
N ASP A 42 15.62 8.51 -10.38
CA ASP A 42 15.24 9.82 -10.92
C ASP A 42 13.89 9.82 -11.67
N GLY A 43 13.14 8.72 -11.63
CA GLY A 43 11.87 8.56 -12.36
C GLY A 43 10.63 8.49 -11.48
N LEU A 44 9.47 8.79 -12.07
CA LEU A 44 8.19 8.33 -11.51
C LEU A 44 8.23 6.80 -11.37
N ALA A 45 7.68 6.27 -10.29
CA ALA A 45 7.66 4.83 -10.05
C ALA A 45 6.38 4.44 -9.33
N ALA A 46 6.00 3.16 -9.44
CA ALA A 46 4.76 2.61 -8.90
C ALA A 46 3.52 3.35 -9.44
N VAL A 47 2.55 3.66 -8.59
CA VAL A 47 1.26 4.27 -8.99
C VAL A 47 1.43 5.54 -9.84
N PRO A 48 2.28 6.54 -9.46
CA PRO A 48 2.52 7.70 -10.32
C PRO A 48 2.97 7.38 -11.76
N ALA A 49 3.81 6.35 -11.94
CA ALA A 49 4.27 5.95 -13.28
C ALA A 49 3.16 5.27 -14.08
N ALA A 50 2.35 4.42 -13.42
CA ALA A 50 1.19 3.80 -14.04
C ALA A 50 0.15 4.86 -14.47
N VAL A 51 -0.12 5.85 -13.61
CA VAL A 51 -1.00 6.99 -13.93
C VAL A 51 -0.43 7.79 -15.10
N GLN A 52 0.87 8.05 -15.13
CA GLN A 52 1.52 8.73 -16.26
C GLN A 52 1.33 7.97 -17.58
N ALA A 53 1.45 6.64 -17.57
CA ALA A 53 1.22 5.80 -18.74
C ALA A 53 -0.25 5.86 -19.22
N VAL A 54 -1.21 5.85 -18.29
CA VAL A 54 -2.63 6.08 -18.61
C VAL A 54 -2.84 7.44 -19.29
N LEU A 55 -2.25 8.51 -18.74
CA LEU A 55 -2.37 9.85 -19.32
C LEU A 55 -1.73 9.96 -20.70
N MET A 56 -0.58 9.31 -20.91
CA MET A 56 0.05 9.24 -22.23
C MET A 56 -0.84 8.51 -23.24
N ALA A 57 -1.45 7.39 -22.86
CA ALA A 57 -2.37 6.65 -23.72
C ALA A 57 -3.61 7.47 -24.10
N ILE A 58 -4.17 8.22 -23.15
CA ILE A 58 -5.27 9.17 -23.41
C ILE A 58 -4.80 10.28 -24.37
N GLY A 59 -3.64 10.88 -24.13
CA GLY A 59 -3.06 11.91 -24.99
C GLY A 59 -2.76 11.41 -26.41
N ASN A 60 -2.48 10.12 -26.57
CA ASN A 60 -2.24 9.46 -27.86
C ASN A 60 -3.53 8.98 -28.56
N GLY A 61 -4.71 9.36 -28.07
CA GLY A 61 -5.98 9.13 -28.76
C GLY A 61 -6.86 8.02 -28.20
N ALA A 62 -6.54 7.45 -27.03
CA ALA A 62 -7.49 6.57 -26.34
C ALA A 62 -8.71 7.36 -25.86
N THR A 63 -9.91 6.88 -26.21
CA THR A 63 -11.19 7.53 -25.88
C THR A 63 -12.02 6.73 -24.89
N HIS A 64 -11.70 5.44 -24.71
CA HIS A 64 -12.40 4.53 -23.81
C HIS A 64 -11.44 3.81 -22.88
N VAL A 65 -11.95 3.42 -21.72
CA VAL A 65 -11.22 2.72 -20.67
C VAL A 65 -12.02 1.55 -20.12
N ALA A 66 -11.35 0.43 -19.83
CA ALA A 66 -11.90 -0.68 -19.06
C ALA A 66 -10.83 -1.15 -18.07
N PHE A 67 -11.18 -1.53 -16.85
CA PHE A 67 -10.23 -1.97 -15.83
C PHE A 67 -10.72 -3.22 -15.11
N ALA A 68 -9.79 -4.02 -14.60
CA ALA A 68 -10.10 -5.23 -13.86
C ALA A 68 -9.03 -5.61 -12.83
N ASP A 69 -9.45 -6.42 -11.86
CA ASP A 69 -8.62 -7.02 -10.80
C ASP A 69 -8.66 -8.54 -10.94
N ILE A 70 -7.51 -9.20 -10.84
CA ILE A 70 -7.42 -10.67 -10.92
C ILE A 70 -7.74 -11.29 -9.56
N ARG A 71 -8.83 -12.07 -9.50
CA ARG A 71 -9.31 -12.69 -8.27
C ARG A 71 -8.30 -13.68 -7.70
N ALA A 72 -7.94 -13.46 -6.42
CA ALA A 72 -7.05 -14.33 -5.65
C ALA A 72 -5.68 -14.58 -6.35
N PHE A 73 -5.20 -13.59 -7.11
CA PHE A 73 -4.03 -13.68 -7.98
C PHE A 73 -2.85 -14.47 -7.41
N PHE A 74 -2.27 -14.02 -6.28
CA PHE A 74 -1.08 -14.67 -5.71
C PHE A 74 -1.29 -16.14 -5.36
N THR A 75 -2.49 -16.53 -4.88
CA THR A 75 -2.76 -17.94 -4.53
C THR A 75 -2.89 -18.85 -5.74
N LYS A 76 -3.11 -18.29 -6.93
CA LYS A 76 -3.29 -19.01 -8.19
C LYS A 76 -2.02 -19.06 -9.06
N ILE A 77 -0.90 -18.48 -8.61
CA ILE A 77 0.34 -18.50 -9.39
C ILE A 77 0.86 -19.94 -9.48
N PRO A 78 1.01 -20.51 -10.70
CA PRO A 78 1.55 -21.86 -10.88
C PRO A 78 3.06 -21.87 -10.61
N LYS A 79 3.45 -22.22 -9.38
CA LYS A 79 4.86 -22.24 -8.95
C LYS A 79 5.79 -23.03 -9.89
N PRO A 80 5.43 -24.25 -10.36
CA PRO A 80 6.31 -25.01 -11.25
C PRO A 80 6.64 -24.26 -12.55
N HIS A 81 5.69 -23.48 -13.08
CA HIS A 81 5.90 -22.70 -14.30
C HIS A 81 6.90 -21.56 -14.08
N VAL A 82 6.77 -20.82 -12.98
CA VAL A 82 7.70 -19.73 -12.65
C VAL A 82 9.09 -20.27 -12.31
N THR A 83 9.16 -21.38 -11.57
CA THR A 83 10.43 -22.05 -11.25
C THR A 83 11.12 -22.57 -12.51
N ASP A 84 10.40 -23.14 -13.48
CA ASP A 84 10.97 -23.62 -14.75
C ASP A 84 11.64 -22.47 -15.54
N ILE A 85 11.00 -21.29 -15.59
CA ILE A 85 11.59 -20.10 -16.22
C ILE A 85 12.88 -19.68 -15.50
N ILE A 86 12.85 -19.60 -14.17
CA ILE A 86 14.03 -19.19 -13.39
C ILE A 86 15.16 -20.21 -13.56
N SER A 87 14.85 -21.51 -13.45
CA SER A 87 15.81 -22.61 -13.58
C SER A 87 16.54 -22.58 -14.92
N LYS A 88 15.81 -22.37 -16.02
CA LYS A 88 16.39 -22.27 -17.37
C LYS A 88 17.32 -21.06 -17.55
N VAL A 89 17.09 -19.98 -16.81
CA VAL A 89 17.87 -18.74 -16.95
C VAL A 89 19.05 -18.71 -15.98
N THR A 90 18.91 -19.27 -14.78
CA THR A 90 19.98 -19.29 -13.78
C THR A 90 20.94 -20.46 -13.96
N GLU A 91 20.48 -21.58 -14.54
CA GLU A 91 21.26 -22.81 -14.73
C GLU A 91 21.95 -23.33 -13.44
N ASP A 92 21.37 -23.01 -12.28
CA ASP A 92 21.91 -23.31 -10.94
C ASP A 92 20.88 -24.13 -10.13
N PRO A 93 21.05 -25.46 -10.06
CA PRO A 93 20.13 -26.33 -9.34
C PRO A 93 20.06 -26.05 -7.83
N GLU A 94 21.16 -25.66 -7.19
CA GLU A 94 21.20 -25.39 -5.75
C GLU A 94 20.42 -24.09 -5.43
N PHE A 95 20.61 -23.08 -6.26
CA PHE A 95 19.83 -21.84 -6.17
C PHE A 95 18.34 -22.08 -6.41
N VAL A 96 17.98 -22.93 -7.37
CA VAL A 96 16.58 -23.27 -7.66
C VAL A 96 15.90 -23.91 -6.44
N VAL A 97 16.58 -24.82 -5.75
CA VAL A 97 16.06 -25.41 -4.49
C VAL A 97 15.83 -24.33 -3.43
N LEU A 98 16.80 -23.43 -3.23
CA LEU A 98 16.65 -22.31 -2.29
C LEU A 98 15.46 -21.41 -2.66
N PHE A 99 15.31 -21.12 -3.94
CA PHE A 99 14.20 -20.31 -4.47
C PHE A 99 12.84 -20.99 -4.22
N GLU A 100 12.71 -22.28 -4.51
CA GLU A 100 11.49 -23.06 -4.27
C GLU A 100 11.07 -23.03 -2.80
N ASP A 101 12.03 -23.17 -1.88
CA ASP A 101 11.77 -23.08 -0.45
C ASP A 101 11.34 -21.67 -0.03
N ALA A 102 11.95 -20.63 -0.61
CA ALA A 102 11.61 -19.24 -0.34
C ALA A 102 10.16 -18.89 -0.74
N ILE A 103 9.66 -19.45 -1.84
CA ILE A 103 8.27 -19.25 -2.33
C ILE A 103 7.26 -20.24 -1.72
N ARG A 104 7.69 -21.36 -1.13
CA ARG A 104 6.80 -22.30 -0.42
C ARG A 104 6.20 -21.65 0.83
N LEU A 105 7.01 -20.93 1.61
CA LEU A 105 6.62 -20.23 2.84
C LEU A 105 5.73 -18.99 2.62
N GLU A 106 5.58 -18.56 1.37
CA GLU A 106 5.00 -17.28 0.97
C GLU A 106 3.47 -17.25 0.97
N LEU A 107 2.86 -18.10 0.13
CA LEU A 107 1.44 -18.00 -0.20
C LEU A 107 0.54 -18.38 0.98
N SER A 108 1.01 -19.28 1.85
CA SER A 108 0.34 -19.67 3.09
C SER A 108 0.15 -18.48 4.05
N ASN A 109 1.06 -17.50 4.02
CA ASN A 109 1.02 -16.33 4.90
C ASN A 109 0.23 -15.16 4.30
N MET A 110 0.17 -15.05 2.98
CA MET A 110 -0.50 -13.95 2.26
C MET A 110 -2.03 -13.97 2.41
N ALA A 111 -2.66 -15.15 2.45
CA ALA A 111 -4.11 -15.30 2.66
C ALA A 111 -4.55 -14.67 4.00
N ASP A 112 -3.79 -14.92 5.06
CA ASP A 112 -4.04 -14.36 6.40
C ASP A 112 -3.81 -12.84 6.50
N LEU A 113 -2.97 -12.29 5.62
CA LEU A 113 -2.54 -10.88 5.67
C LEU A 113 -3.51 -9.95 4.94
N LYS A 114 -4.14 -10.40 3.84
CA LYS A 114 -5.17 -9.61 3.12
C LYS A 114 -6.34 -9.21 4.04
N GLU A 115 -6.71 -10.05 4.99
CA GLU A 115 -7.77 -9.79 5.96
C GLU A 115 -7.37 -8.74 7.02
N LYS A 116 -6.08 -8.67 7.38
CA LYS A 116 -5.54 -7.72 8.39
C LYS A 116 -5.04 -6.39 7.80
N ALA A 117 -4.85 -6.31 6.49
CA ALA A 117 -4.34 -5.12 5.78
C ALA A 117 -5.30 -3.91 5.79
N GLN A 118 -6.57 -4.09 6.15
CA GLN A 118 -7.51 -2.99 6.36
C GLN A 118 -7.15 -2.12 7.59
N ALA A 119 -6.43 -2.68 8.57
CA ALA A 119 -6.16 -2.03 9.85
C ALA A 119 -4.90 -1.14 9.88
N PHE A 120 -4.09 -1.14 8.83
CA PHE A 120 -2.86 -0.34 8.75
C PHE A 120 -3.02 0.75 7.68
N PRO A 121 -2.59 2.01 7.96
CA PRO A 121 -2.50 3.04 6.94
C PRO A 121 -1.68 2.48 5.80
N ILE A 122 -2.23 2.57 4.59
CA ILE A 122 -1.61 2.10 3.37
C ILE A 122 -0.24 2.79 3.30
N GLU A 123 0.83 2.03 3.55
CA GLU A 123 2.19 2.39 3.15
C GLU A 123 2.25 2.29 1.64
N SER A 124 1.57 3.23 0.99
CA SER A 124 1.65 3.44 -0.43
C SER A 124 2.94 4.21 -0.72
N ILE A 125 4.08 3.54 -0.53
CA ILE A 125 5.40 3.79 -1.13
C ILE A 125 6.30 2.59 -0.75
N GLY A 126 6.41 1.62 -1.68
CA GLY A 126 7.34 0.48 -1.61
C GLY A 126 6.79 -0.74 -0.87
N VAL A 127 6.17 -1.68 -1.62
CA VAL A 127 5.85 -3.08 -1.24
C VAL A 127 5.69 -3.30 0.28
N ALA A 128 4.50 -2.97 0.80
CA ALA A 128 4.14 -3.22 2.19
C ALA A 128 4.36 -4.70 2.55
N GLN A 129 5.02 -4.93 3.69
CA GLN A 129 5.67 -6.18 4.07
C GLN A 129 4.77 -7.43 4.06
N GLY A 130 5.00 -8.27 3.06
CA GLY A 130 4.61 -9.67 2.90
C GLY A 130 5.33 -10.19 1.67
N ASN A 131 6.33 -11.08 1.87
CA ASN A 131 7.32 -11.61 0.92
C ASN A 131 7.67 -10.75 -0.33
N SER A 132 8.95 -10.37 -0.42
CA SER A 132 9.48 -9.58 -1.54
C SER A 132 9.41 -10.26 -2.91
N LEU A 133 9.30 -11.59 -2.99
CA LEU A 133 9.30 -12.34 -4.26
C LEU A 133 7.94 -12.31 -4.98
N SER A 134 6.82 -12.23 -4.26
CA SER A 134 5.46 -12.26 -4.81
C SER A 134 5.25 -11.39 -6.04
N PRO A 135 5.66 -10.10 -6.04
CA PRO A 135 5.47 -9.26 -7.22
C PRO A 135 6.28 -9.72 -8.43
N LEU A 136 7.50 -10.24 -8.22
CA LEU A 136 8.31 -10.81 -9.29
C LEU A 136 7.62 -12.06 -9.88
N LEU A 137 7.12 -12.97 -9.04
CA LEU A 137 6.40 -14.16 -9.51
C LEU A 137 5.21 -13.78 -10.40
N GLY A 138 4.45 -12.77 -9.97
CA GLY A 138 3.34 -12.24 -10.74
C GLY A 138 3.78 -11.60 -12.07
N ASN A 139 4.90 -10.87 -12.07
CA ASN A 139 5.45 -10.25 -13.27
C ASN A 139 5.99 -11.28 -14.26
N ILE A 140 6.61 -12.37 -13.79
CA ILE A 140 7.05 -13.48 -14.64
C ILE A 140 5.83 -14.13 -15.30
N LEU A 141 4.83 -14.50 -14.51
CA LEU A 141 3.63 -15.16 -15.01
C LEU A 141 2.88 -14.32 -16.05
N LEU A 142 2.72 -13.02 -15.78
CA LEU A 142 1.93 -12.12 -16.63
C LEU A 142 2.76 -11.41 -17.70
N HIS A 143 4.02 -11.79 -17.91
CA HIS A 143 4.87 -11.16 -18.92
C HIS A 143 4.31 -11.33 -20.35
N ASP A 144 3.90 -12.55 -20.72
CA ASP A 144 3.29 -12.79 -22.04
C ASP A 144 1.90 -12.16 -22.16
N PHE A 145 1.15 -12.10 -21.05
CA PHE A 145 -0.09 -11.34 -20.97
C PHE A 145 0.15 -9.87 -21.32
N ASP A 146 1.13 -9.21 -20.70
CA ASP A 146 1.43 -7.80 -20.96
C ASP A 146 1.81 -7.56 -22.43
N ARG A 147 2.59 -8.47 -23.02
CA ARG A 147 2.97 -8.42 -24.43
C ARG A 147 1.74 -8.47 -25.33
N ARG A 148 0.93 -9.53 -25.21
CA ARG A 148 -0.26 -9.77 -26.04
C ARG A 148 -1.33 -8.68 -25.86
N MET A 149 -1.45 -8.14 -24.65
CA MET A 149 -2.41 -7.09 -24.34
C MET A 149 -2.04 -5.73 -24.92
N ASN A 150 -0.78 -5.53 -25.31
CA ASN A 150 -0.26 -4.31 -25.92
C ASN A 150 0.08 -4.46 -27.41
N GLU A 151 -0.32 -5.56 -28.06
CA GLU A 151 -0.27 -5.69 -29.52
C GLU A 151 -1.43 -4.90 -30.16
N GLY A 152 -1.16 -4.01 -31.13
CA GLY A 152 -2.19 -3.26 -31.86
C GLY A 152 -2.42 -1.84 -31.32
N ASP A 153 -3.67 -1.39 -31.32
CA ASP A 153 -4.09 0.00 -31.05
C ASP A 153 -4.55 0.26 -29.60
N CYS A 154 -4.55 -0.76 -28.75
CA CYS A 154 -4.90 -0.66 -27.34
C CYS A 154 -3.63 -0.62 -26.48
N VAL A 155 -3.69 0.13 -25.39
CA VAL A 155 -2.64 0.14 -24.35
C VAL A 155 -3.20 -0.51 -23.10
N CYS A 156 -2.52 -1.52 -22.58
CA CYS A 156 -2.85 -2.16 -21.31
C CYS A 156 -1.76 -1.84 -20.29
N VAL A 157 -2.14 -1.13 -19.23
CA VAL A 157 -1.26 -0.78 -18.11
C VAL A 157 -1.62 -1.66 -16.92
N ARG A 158 -0.63 -2.31 -16.32
CA ARG A 158 -0.80 -3.24 -15.19
C ARG A 158 -0.06 -2.78 -13.94
N TYR A 159 -0.66 -3.05 -12.79
CA TYR A 159 -0.08 -2.88 -11.48
C TYR A 159 -0.38 -4.13 -10.64
N ILE A 160 0.55 -5.10 -10.65
CA ILE A 160 0.37 -6.42 -10.03
C ILE A 160 -0.87 -7.13 -10.61
N ASP A 161 -1.96 -7.25 -9.85
CA ASP A 161 -3.22 -7.92 -10.19
C ASP A 161 -4.29 -6.97 -10.75
N ASP A 162 -4.10 -5.66 -10.63
CA ASP A 162 -4.94 -4.63 -11.23
C ASP A 162 -4.42 -4.27 -12.63
N PHE A 163 -5.29 -4.20 -13.63
CA PHE A 163 -4.93 -3.68 -14.96
C PHE A 163 -6.01 -2.75 -15.53
N ILE A 164 -5.60 -1.87 -16.44
CA ILE A 164 -6.45 -0.91 -17.14
C ILE A 164 -6.11 -0.93 -18.63
N ILE A 165 -7.15 -1.03 -19.45
CA ILE A 165 -7.11 -1.05 -20.91
C ILE A 165 -7.59 0.31 -21.40
N LEU A 166 -6.75 0.99 -22.17
CA LEU A 166 -7.06 2.22 -22.87
C LEU A 166 -7.20 1.90 -24.36
N ALA A 167 -8.29 2.34 -24.98
CA ALA A 167 -8.64 1.96 -26.35
C ALA A 167 -9.28 3.11 -27.14
N PRO A 168 -9.20 3.09 -28.49
CA PRO A 168 -9.80 4.13 -29.33
C PRO A 168 -11.32 4.02 -29.44
N SER A 169 -11.94 2.91 -29.01
CA SER A 169 -13.39 2.72 -28.98
C SER A 169 -13.83 1.73 -27.90
N ALA A 170 -15.11 1.78 -27.51
CA ALA A 170 -15.70 0.78 -26.60
C ALA A 170 -15.59 -0.65 -27.17
N ALA A 171 -15.76 -0.82 -28.49
CA ALA A 171 -15.65 -2.12 -29.14
C ALA A 171 -14.22 -2.71 -29.00
N ALA A 172 -13.19 -1.87 -29.20
CA ALA A 172 -11.80 -2.26 -29.02
C ALA A 172 -11.49 -2.62 -27.55
N ALA A 173 -11.96 -1.81 -26.59
CA ALA A 173 -11.82 -2.10 -25.16
C ALA A 173 -12.47 -3.44 -24.78
N ASN A 174 -13.68 -3.71 -25.27
CA ASN A 174 -14.39 -4.98 -25.04
C ASN A 174 -13.66 -6.17 -25.68
N ALA A 175 -13.15 -6.02 -26.90
CA ALA A 175 -12.36 -7.07 -27.55
C ALA A 175 -11.10 -7.39 -26.76
N ARG A 176 -10.40 -6.35 -26.27
CA ARG A 176 -9.20 -6.50 -25.45
C ARG A 176 -9.50 -7.11 -24.07
N MET A 177 -10.63 -6.78 -23.46
CA MET A 177 -11.08 -7.40 -22.21
C MET A 177 -11.37 -8.90 -22.40
N ARG A 178 -12.01 -9.30 -23.53
CA ARG A 178 -12.21 -10.73 -23.85
C ARG A 178 -10.89 -11.47 -24.05
N LEU A 179 -9.92 -10.84 -24.70
CA LEU A 179 -8.57 -11.40 -24.82
C LEU A 179 -7.94 -11.61 -23.45
N ALA A 180 -8.03 -10.61 -22.56
CA ALA A 180 -7.51 -10.71 -21.20
C ALA A 180 -8.11 -11.92 -20.45
N ILE A 181 -9.44 -12.07 -20.51
CA ILE A 181 -10.16 -13.19 -19.89
C ILE A 181 -9.67 -14.53 -20.45
N GLY A 182 -9.50 -14.64 -21.77
CA GLY A 182 -9.00 -15.86 -22.41
C GLY A 182 -7.60 -16.25 -21.93
N ILE A 183 -6.66 -15.30 -21.93
CA ILE A 183 -5.29 -15.55 -21.47
C ILE A 183 -5.26 -15.96 -19.99
N LEU A 184 -6.03 -15.26 -19.14
CA LEU A 184 -6.08 -15.55 -17.71
C LEU A 184 -6.74 -16.91 -17.42
N HIS A 185 -7.71 -17.32 -18.24
CA HIS A 185 -8.36 -18.61 -18.12
C HIS A 185 -7.37 -19.77 -18.32
N ASP A 186 -6.38 -19.63 -19.21
CA ASP A 186 -5.32 -20.64 -19.42
C ASP A 186 -4.50 -20.90 -18.15
N PHE A 187 -4.45 -19.93 -17.23
CA PHE A 187 -3.83 -20.05 -15.90
C PHE A 187 -4.82 -20.38 -14.77
N GLY A 188 -6.08 -20.70 -15.09
CA GLY A 188 -7.13 -20.91 -14.09
C GLY A 188 -7.52 -19.65 -13.30
N MET A 189 -7.18 -18.47 -13.81
CA MET A 189 -7.46 -17.18 -13.19
C MET A 189 -8.76 -16.59 -13.73
N THR A 190 -9.43 -15.82 -12.87
CA THR A 190 -10.70 -15.13 -13.19
C THR A 190 -10.66 -13.71 -12.66
N LEU A 191 -11.50 -12.83 -13.21
CA LEU A 191 -11.60 -11.44 -12.77
C LEU A 191 -12.49 -11.30 -11.54
N SER A 192 -12.27 -10.25 -10.75
CA SER A 192 -13.15 -9.82 -9.66
C SER A 192 -14.29 -8.98 -10.20
N GLU A 193 -15.53 -9.50 -10.18
CA GLU A 193 -16.71 -8.77 -10.69
C GLU A 193 -16.98 -7.45 -9.94
N GLU A 194 -16.70 -7.39 -8.64
CA GLU A 194 -16.92 -6.18 -7.82
C GLU A 194 -15.95 -5.05 -8.16
N LYS A 195 -14.72 -5.41 -8.53
CA LYS A 195 -13.63 -4.45 -8.75
C LYS A 195 -13.34 -4.16 -10.23
N SER A 196 -14.00 -4.88 -11.13
CA SER A 196 -13.82 -4.73 -12.57
C SER A 196 -14.93 -3.88 -13.18
N SER A 197 -14.59 -3.10 -14.20
CA SER A 197 -15.58 -2.36 -14.99
C SER A 197 -16.48 -3.35 -15.74
N LYS A 198 -17.80 -3.19 -15.60
CA LYS A 198 -18.79 -4.02 -16.33
C LYS A 198 -18.80 -3.72 -17.83
N GLU A 199 -18.63 -2.45 -18.17
CA GLU A 199 -18.59 -1.95 -19.54
C GLU A 199 -17.47 -0.91 -19.69
N PRO A 200 -16.95 -0.68 -20.90
CA PRO A 200 -16.00 0.38 -21.16
C PRO A 200 -16.63 1.75 -20.89
N LEU A 201 -15.89 2.60 -20.18
CA LEU A 201 -16.26 3.99 -19.88
C LEU A 201 -15.57 4.91 -20.87
N ARG A 202 -16.14 6.09 -21.15
CA ARG A 202 -15.39 7.13 -21.87
C ARG A 202 -14.35 7.75 -20.95
N VAL A 203 -13.19 8.11 -21.50
CA VAL A 203 -12.14 8.81 -20.72
C VAL A 203 -12.57 10.22 -20.28
N SER A 204 -13.59 10.79 -20.94
CA SER A 204 -14.24 12.04 -20.54
C SER A 204 -15.09 11.91 -19.28
N ASP A 205 -15.58 10.70 -19.01
CA ASP A 205 -16.44 10.42 -17.87
C ASP A 205 -15.57 10.14 -16.63
N LYS A 206 -16.15 10.27 -15.44
CA LYS A 206 -15.45 9.94 -14.21
C LYS A 206 -15.16 8.43 -14.14
N PHE A 207 -13.90 8.06 -13.91
CA PHE A 207 -13.50 6.69 -13.57
C PHE A 207 -12.43 6.65 -12.46
N GLU A 208 -12.30 5.50 -11.79
CA GLU A 208 -11.34 5.31 -10.69
C GLU A 208 -10.46 4.08 -10.94
N TRP A 209 -9.15 4.21 -10.75
CA TRP A 209 -8.18 3.11 -10.85
C TRP A 209 -7.01 3.34 -9.89
N LEU A 210 -6.54 2.30 -9.19
CA LEU A 210 -5.48 2.36 -8.16
C LEU A 210 -5.71 3.40 -7.04
N GLY A 211 -6.97 3.69 -6.71
CA GLY A 211 -7.31 4.72 -5.71
C GLY A 211 -7.18 6.16 -6.22
N ILE A 212 -7.01 6.33 -7.54
CA ILE A 212 -6.97 7.61 -8.23
C ILE A 212 -8.25 7.76 -9.04
N GLU A 213 -8.89 8.91 -8.91
CA GLU A 213 -10.02 9.35 -9.70
C GLU A 213 -9.53 10.22 -10.86
N PHE A 214 -10.01 9.89 -12.05
CA PHE A 214 -9.83 10.63 -13.29
C PHE A 214 -11.16 11.25 -13.65
N ASN A 215 -11.20 12.58 -13.81
CA ASN A 215 -12.44 13.28 -14.13
C ASN A 215 -12.16 14.60 -14.84
N ASN A 216 -12.43 14.67 -16.14
CA ASN A 216 -12.33 15.90 -16.94
C ASN A 216 -11.01 16.69 -16.72
N GLY A 217 -9.86 16.01 -16.83
CA GLY A 217 -8.53 16.61 -16.62
C GLY A 217 -8.05 16.67 -15.16
N PHE A 218 -8.95 16.44 -14.19
CA PHE A 218 -8.54 16.27 -12.79
C PHE A 218 -8.06 14.85 -12.53
N ILE A 219 -6.93 14.77 -11.82
CA ILE A 219 -6.29 13.58 -11.29
C ILE A 219 -6.24 13.76 -9.79
N ARG A 220 -7.00 12.96 -9.05
CA ARG A 220 -7.21 13.19 -7.62
C ARG A 220 -7.35 11.90 -6.81
N PRO A 221 -7.08 11.92 -5.50
CA PRO A 221 -7.36 10.77 -4.65
C PRO A 221 -8.85 10.41 -4.70
N SER A 222 -9.18 9.12 -4.72
CA SER A 222 -10.59 8.70 -4.72
C SER A 222 -11.29 9.08 -3.42
N ALA A 223 -12.61 9.23 -3.48
CA ALA A 223 -13.41 9.52 -2.29
C ALA A 223 -13.22 8.46 -1.18
N LYS A 224 -13.02 7.19 -1.58
CA LYS A 224 -12.72 6.07 -0.68
C LYS A 224 -11.36 6.24 0.01
N ALA A 225 -10.34 6.71 -0.71
CA ALA A 225 -9.02 6.98 -0.13
C ALA A 225 -9.06 8.10 0.91
N ILE A 226 -9.78 9.18 0.62
CA ILE A 226 -9.97 10.32 1.54
C ILE A 226 -10.75 9.87 2.78
N THR A 227 -11.85 9.15 2.59
CA THR A 227 -12.68 8.63 3.69
C THR A 227 -11.87 7.70 4.60
N ARG A 228 -11.01 6.85 4.02
CA ARG A 228 -10.13 5.96 4.80
C ARG A 228 -9.10 6.74 5.63
N LEU A 229 -8.55 7.84 5.10
CA LEU A 229 -7.67 8.73 5.87
C LEU A 229 -8.41 9.31 7.08
N GLU A 230 -9.58 9.88 6.85
CA GLU A 230 -10.42 10.47 7.90
C GLU A 230 -10.76 9.46 9.00
N GLN A 231 -11.24 8.28 8.62
CA GLN A 231 -11.57 7.20 9.55
C GLN A 231 -10.35 6.73 10.36
N ASN A 232 -9.18 6.66 9.73
CA ASN A 232 -7.94 6.26 10.38
C ASN A 232 -7.51 7.28 11.45
N VAL A 233 -7.54 8.56 11.10
CA VAL A 233 -7.25 9.67 12.03
C VAL A 233 -8.27 9.70 13.18
N GLN A 234 -9.56 9.63 12.85
CA GLN A 234 -10.64 9.63 13.84
C GLN A 234 -10.54 8.44 14.81
N LYS A 235 -10.30 7.23 14.29
CA LYS A 235 -10.12 6.02 15.11
C LYS A 235 -9.00 6.21 16.13
N ARG A 236 -7.88 6.81 15.71
CA ARG A 236 -6.72 7.06 16.58
C ARG A 236 -7.01 8.06 17.69
N PHE A 237 -7.70 9.15 17.35
CA PHE A 237 -8.14 10.13 18.33
C PHE A 237 -9.11 9.50 19.33
N ASN A 238 -10.09 8.73 18.85
CA ASN A 238 -11.04 8.02 19.70
C ASN A 238 -10.35 7.03 20.64
N GLU A 239 -9.41 6.21 20.14
CA GLU A 239 -8.64 5.27 20.95
C GLU A 239 -7.82 5.99 22.02
N SER A 240 -7.14 7.07 21.66
CA SER A 240 -6.32 7.83 22.59
C SER A 240 -7.18 8.50 23.66
N ALA A 241 -8.26 9.18 23.26
CA ALA A 241 -9.17 9.85 24.17
C ALA A 241 -9.90 8.86 25.09
N LYS A 242 -10.26 7.67 24.58
CA LYS A 242 -10.80 6.57 25.40
C LYS A 242 -9.81 6.16 26.48
N VAL A 243 -8.56 5.87 26.14
CA VAL A 243 -7.53 5.50 27.13
C VAL A 243 -7.29 6.63 28.13
N MET A 244 -7.25 7.88 27.68
CA MET A 244 -7.11 9.05 28.55
C MET A 244 -8.29 9.17 29.56
N ARG A 245 -9.51 8.83 29.15
CA ARG A 245 -10.70 8.81 30.04
C ARG A 245 -10.70 7.66 31.03
N GLU A 246 -10.34 6.47 30.57
CA GLU A 246 -10.45 5.22 31.35
C GLU A 246 -9.29 5.04 32.34
N THR A 247 -8.18 5.75 32.15
CA THR A 247 -7.05 5.69 33.08
C THR A 247 -7.44 6.30 34.43
N LYS A 248 -7.30 5.50 35.50
CA LYS A 248 -7.71 5.90 36.86
C LYS A 248 -6.95 7.14 37.34
N LYS A 249 -7.57 7.86 38.27
CA LYS A 249 -6.88 8.95 39.00
C LYS A 249 -5.65 8.40 39.71
N GLY A 250 -4.53 9.11 39.63
CA GLY A 250 -3.24 8.67 40.16
C GLY A 250 -2.42 7.76 39.24
N GLU A 251 -2.97 7.22 38.14
CA GLU A 251 -2.24 6.36 37.20
C GLU A 251 -1.72 7.14 35.98
N ALA A 252 -0.54 6.74 35.50
CA ALA A 252 0.05 7.35 34.31
C ALA A 252 -0.59 6.74 33.08
N ILE A 253 -0.95 7.57 32.10
CA ILE A 253 -1.37 7.03 30.81
C ILE A 253 -0.18 6.38 30.11
N PRO A 254 -0.38 5.29 29.36
CA PRO A 254 0.68 4.78 28.48
C PRO A 254 1.10 5.87 27.51
N ARG A 255 2.40 6.18 27.43
CA ARG A 255 2.95 7.30 26.63
C ARG A 255 2.46 7.31 25.19
N LYS A 256 2.19 6.14 24.61
CA LYS A 256 1.65 5.99 23.26
C LYS A 256 0.27 6.65 23.05
N TYR A 257 -0.52 6.87 24.10
CA TYR A 257 -1.82 7.53 24.00
C TYR A 257 -1.80 8.96 24.55
N SER A 258 -0.61 9.51 24.80
CA SER A 258 -0.47 10.91 25.22
C SER A 258 -0.75 11.87 24.08
N LEU A 259 -1.09 13.12 24.42
CA LEU A 259 -1.36 14.16 23.43
C LEU A 259 -0.24 14.28 22.39
N ILE A 260 1.01 14.43 22.85
CA ILE A 260 2.17 14.61 21.95
C ILE A 260 2.34 13.38 21.05
N ALA A 261 2.29 12.17 21.62
CA ALA A 261 2.46 10.95 20.84
C ALA A 261 1.33 10.74 19.82
N THR A 262 0.09 11.05 20.19
CA THR A 262 -1.07 10.93 19.32
C THR A 262 -1.00 11.93 18.17
N ILE A 263 -0.71 13.20 18.45
CA ILE A 263 -0.56 14.24 17.41
C ILE A 263 0.61 13.91 16.48
N SER A 264 1.79 13.55 17.01
CA SER A 264 2.96 13.21 16.20
C SER A 264 2.71 12.03 15.25
N ARG A 265 1.97 11.01 15.70
CA ARG A 265 1.58 9.89 14.85
C ARG A 265 0.54 10.28 13.81
N THR A 266 -0.44 11.10 14.18
CA THR A 266 -1.42 11.62 13.22
C THR A 266 -0.73 12.46 12.13
N ASP A 267 0.19 13.35 12.50
CA ASP A 267 1.00 14.12 11.55
C ASP A 267 1.78 13.19 10.60
N SER A 268 2.42 12.15 11.14
CA SER A 268 3.15 11.18 10.32
C SER A 268 2.26 10.48 9.28
N ILE A 269 1.00 10.18 9.64
CA ILE A 269 0.01 9.59 8.73
C ILE A 269 -0.38 10.59 7.63
N ILE A 270 -0.73 11.82 8.02
CA ILE A 270 -1.14 12.88 7.08
C ILE A 270 -0.01 13.17 6.09
N ARG A 271 1.23 13.33 6.59
CA ARG A 271 2.42 13.52 5.76
C ARG A 271 2.68 12.36 4.81
N GLY A 272 2.51 11.12 5.27
CA GLY A 272 2.65 9.92 4.44
C GLY A 272 1.62 9.91 3.30
N TRP A 273 0.37 10.21 3.62
CA TRP A 273 -0.72 10.31 2.66
C TRP A 273 -0.48 11.42 1.64
N GLY A 274 -0.11 12.63 2.09
CA GLY A 274 0.21 13.76 1.20
C GLY A 274 1.37 13.45 0.26
N LYS A 275 2.45 12.84 0.76
CA LYS A 275 3.57 12.39 -0.09
C LYS A 275 3.15 11.39 -1.16
N HIS A 276 2.21 10.51 -0.85
CA HIS A 276 1.73 9.52 -1.81
C HIS A 276 0.91 10.18 -2.93
N TYR A 277 0.01 11.10 -2.58
CA TYR A 277 -0.91 11.71 -3.55
C TYR A 277 -0.42 13.03 -4.16
N ARG A 278 0.78 13.52 -3.82
CA ARG A 278 1.34 14.80 -4.32
C ARG A 278 1.42 14.98 -5.84
N PHE A 279 1.20 13.92 -6.62
CA PHE A 279 1.19 13.97 -8.09
C PHE A 279 -0.20 14.30 -8.65
N CYS A 280 -1.24 14.30 -7.82
CA CYS A 280 -2.58 14.74 -8.17
C CYS A 280 -2.61 16.27 -8.37
N ASN A 281 -3.57 16.77 -9.14
CA ASN A 281 -3.61 18.16 -9.63
C ASN A 281 -4.87 18.95 -9.20
N ASP A 282 -5.63 18.47 -8.21
CA ASP A 282 -6.84 19.14 -7.68
C ASP A 282 -6.53 19.84 -6.35
N ASP A 283 -5.93 21.03 -6.41
CA ASP A 283 -5.53 21.81 -5.23
C ASP A 283 -6.73 22.13 -4.33
N ALA A 284 -7.86 22.50 -4.92
CA ALA A 284 -9.08 22.80 -4.17
C ALA A 284 -9.60 21.59 -3.37
N LEU A 285 -9.37 20.36 -3.86
CA LEU A 285 -9.65 19.16 -3.08
C LEU A 285 -8.69 19.00 -1.90
N PHE A 286 -7.40 19.27 -2.08
CA PHE A 286 -6.44 19.21 -0.99
C PHE A 286 -6.79 20.22 0.11
N ASP A 287 -7.18 21.45 -0.22
CA ASP A 287 -7.66 22.44 0.75
C ASP A 287 -8.85 21.90 1.57
N ARG A 288 -9.82 21.26 0.90
CA ARG A 288 -10.97 20.64 1.58
C ARG A 288 -10.56 19.50 2.50
N VAL A 289 -9.53 18.73 2.13
CA VAL A 289 -9.00 17.65 2.98
C VAL A 289 -8.30 18.24 4.20
N ASP A 290 -7.49 19.29 4.03
CA ASP A 290 -6.81 19.99 5.12
C ASP A 290 -7.82 20.56 6.13
N ASP A 291 -8.89 21.19 5.65
CA ASP A 291 -10.00 21.67 6.47
C ASP A 291 -10.64 20.54 7.31
N ARG A 292 -10.82 19.35 6.72
CA ARG A 292 -11.34 18.19 7.44
C ARG A 292 -10.36 17.70 8.50
N MET A 293 -9.07 17.61 8.17
CA MET A 293 -8.03 17.21 9.12
C MET A 293 -7.93 18.21 10.28
N ALA A 294 -7.98 19.51 10.00
CA ALA A 294 -7.96 20.56 11.01
C ALA A 294 -9.15 20.47 11.98
N ARG A 295 -10.36 20.19 11.46
CA ARG A 295 -11.55 19.94 12.30
C ARG A 295 -11.38 18.72 13.21
N LEU A 296 -10.84 17.61 12.70
CA LEU A 296 -10.58 16.41 13.50
C LEU A 296 -9.58 16.67 14.62
N VAL A 297 -8.49 17.38 14.32
CA VAL A 297 -7.49 17.79 15.31
C VAL A 297 -8.12 18.72 16.36
N GLY A 298 -8.89 19.71 15.92
CA GLY A 298 -9.58 20.64 16.81
C GLY A 298 -10.55 19.95 17.78
N ALA A 299 -11.33 18.99 17.27
CA ALA A 299 -12.24 18.18 18.08
C ALA A 299 -11.48 17.36 19.13
N PHE A 300 -10.42 16.67 18.74
CA PHE A 300 -9.57 15.90 19.67
C PHE A 300 -8.93 16.80 20.74
N LEU A 301 -8.43 17.98 20.37
CA LEU A 301 -7.89 18.95 21.33
C LEU A 301 -8.96 19.47 22.29
N GLY A 302 -10.19 19.67 21.83
CA GLY A 302 -11.34 19.98 22.68
C GLY A 302 -11.62 18.88 23.72
N GLU A 303 -11.66 17.63 23.27
CA GLU A 303 -11.87 16.46 24.13
C GLU A 303 -10.72 16.29 25.13
N TYR A 304 -9.48 16.43 24.69
CA TYR A 304 -8.29 16.46 25.56
C TYR A 304 -8.41 17.52 26.66
N ARG A 305 -8.81 18.76 26.32
CA ARG A 305 -8.98 19.84 27.30
C ARG A 305 -10.04 19.47 28.35
N ALA A 306 -11.16 18.90 27.93
CA ALA A 306 -12.21 18.45 28.84
C ALA A 306 -11.74 17.34 29.78
N ILE A 307 -10.93 16.39 29.27
CA ILE A 307 -10.34 15.33 30.10
C ILE A 307 -9.34 15.90 31.10
N LYS A 308 -8.42 16.77 30.63
CA LYS A 308 -7.40 17.40 31.48
C LYS A 308 -8.03 18.20 32.62
N ALA A 309 -9.12 18.92 32.37
CA ALA A 309 -9.81 19.73 33.39
C ALA A 309 -10.38 18.88 34.56
N ARG A 310 -10.57 17.57 34.37
CA ARG A 310 -11.08 16.63 35.39
C ARG A 310 -9.98 15.89 36.14
N ARG A 311 -8.70 16.12 35.80
CA ARG A 311 -7.54 15.42 36.37
C ARG A 311 -6.80 16.30 37.36
N ASP A 312 -6.18 15.66 38.36
CA ASP A 312 -5.32 16.37 39.30
C ASP A 312 -4.08 16.91 38.58
N ALA A 313 -3.60 18.09 39.01
CA ALA A 313 -2.45 18.75 38.40
C ALA A 313 -1.19 17.85 38.35
N LYS A 314 -1.05 16.95 39.34
CA LYS A 314 0.04 15.98 39.43
C LYS A 314 -0.03 14.87 38.38
N ASP A 315 -1.20 14.61 37.80
CA ASP A 315 -1.42 13.57 36.78
C ASP A 315 -1.50 14.17 35.35
N ALA A 316 -1.58 15.50 35.23
CA ALA A 316 -1.79 16.19 33.96
C ALA A 316 -0.56 16.16 33.04
N ALA A 317 0.65 15.99 33.59
CA ALA A 317 1.89 15.91 32.81
C ALA A 317 1.93 14.62 31.98
N SER A 318 1.56 13.48 32.56
CA SER A 318 1.46 12.22 31.82
C SER A 318 0.47 12.28 30.64
N LEU A 319 -0.66 13.01 30.76
CA LEU A 319 -1.61 13.24 29.66
C LEU A 319 -0.99 13.95 28.45
N LEU A 320 -0.07 14.90 28.70
CA LEU A 320 0.71 15.55 27.64
C LEU A 320 1.73 14.59 27.02
N GLY A 321 2.24 13.65 27.81
CA GLY A 321 3.34 12.75 27.46
C GLY A 321 4.67 13.17 28.08
N VAL A 322 4.61 13.99 29.13
CA VAL A 322 5.77 14.43 29.91
C VAL A 322 6.01 13.43 31.04
N GLU A 323 7.27 13.04 31.23
CA GLU A 323 7.67 12.11 32.29
C GLU A 323 7.54 12.75 33.68
N GLU A 324 7.10 11.95 34.64
CA GLU A 324 6.94 12.37 36.03
C GLU A 324 7.93 11.61 36.91
N PHE A 325 9.01 12.28 37.32
CA PHE A 325 10.09 11.64 38.11
C PHE A 325 9.61 11.04 39.44
N ALA A 326 8.51 11.57 40.00
CA ALA A 326 7.89 11.01 41.20
C ALA A 326 7.40 9.57 41.01
N ARG A 327 7.14 9.12 39.77
CA ARG A 327 6.69 7.77 39.46
C ARG A 327 7.81 6.77 39.20
N TYR A 328 9.06 7.24 39.14
CA TYR A 328 10.19 6.36 38.87
C TYR A 328 10.37 5.41 40.05
N GLN A 329 10.62 4.14 39.76
CA GLN A 329 11.07 3.21 40.78
C GLN A 329 12.46 3.64 41.25
N ARG A 330 12.53 4.31 42.40
CA ARG A 330 13.79 4.83 42.94
C ARG A 330 14.53 3.73 43.70
N ARG A 331 15.84 3.67 43.49
CA ARG A 331 16.78 2.91 44.33
C ARG A 331 17.75 3.91 44.97
N PRO A 332 17.33 4.65 46.01
CA PRO A 332 18.17 5.68 46.59
C PRO A 332 19.39 5.04 47.25
N LEU A 333 20.57 5.59 46.98
CA LEU A 333 21.77 5.25 47.73
C LEU A 333 21.67 5.85 49.13
N VAL A 334 22.09 5.10 50.15
CA VAL A 334 22.05 5.54 51.55
C VAL A 334 23.35 6.25 51.89
N TRP A 335 23.25 7.42 52.53
CA TRP A 335 24.41 8.15 53.01
C TRP A 335 25.14 7.35 54.13
N PRO A 336 26.46 7.17 54.06
CA PRO A 336 27.18 6.42 55.09
C PRO A 336 27.12 7.14 56.44
N ARG A 337 26.68 6.44 57.49
CA ARG A 337 26.77 6.92 58.88
C ARG A 337 28.13 6.51 59.44
N LYS A 338 28.88 7.44 60.06
CA LYS A 338 30.06 7.07 60.87
C LYS A 338 29.56 6.20 62.03
N GLY A 339 30.17 5.03 62.22
CA GLY A 339 29.88 4.18 63.39
C GLY A 339 30.10 5.00 64.66
N GLY A 340 29.11 4.98 65.54
CA GLY A 340 29.19 5.58 66.88
C GLY A 340 30.03 4.74 67.81
#